data_AF-X0Y8C3-F1
#
_entry.id   AF-X0Y8C3-F1
#
_cell.length_a   1.000
_cell.length_b   1.000
_cell.length_c   1.000
_cell.angle_alpha   90.00
_cell.angle_beta   90.00
_cell.angle_gamma   90.00
#
_symmetry.space_group_name_H-M   'P 1'
#
loop_
_entity.id
_entity.type
_entity.pdbx_description
1 polymer ?
#
loop_
_entity_poly.entity_id
_entity_poly.type
_entity_poly.pdbx_seq_one_letter_code
_entity_poly.pdbx_strand_id
1 'polypeptide(L)' 'STAVIVASVRHPQHVLDAALLGAEIATVPYAILKKLFNHPLTDVGIERFLKDWEGVPK' A
#
# COMPACT_ATOMS: atom_id res chain seq x y z
N SER A 1 -10.45 -9.95 -25.90
CA SER A 1 -10.63 -10.13 -24.44
C SER A 1 -11.14 -8.84 -23.84
N THR A 2 -11.84 -8.92 -22.72
CA THR A 2 -12.36 -7.76 -21.98
C THR A 2 -11.70 -7.75 -20.60
N ALA A 3 -11.36 -6.57 -20.07
CA ALA A 3 -10.79 -6.39 -18.74
C ALA A 3 -11.65 -5.40 -17.93
N VAL A 4 -11.70 -5.60 -16.61
CA VAL A 4 -12.41 -4.73 -15.68
C VAL A 4 -11.46 -3.62 -15.23
N ILE A 5 -11.92 -2.37 -15.36
CA ILE A 5 -11.22 -1.18 -14.86
C ILE A 5 -12.06 -0.54 -13.76
N VAL A 6 -11.59 -0.64 -12.51
CA VAL A 6 -12.21 0.06 -11.37
C VAL A 6 -11.79 1.52 -11.39
N ALA A 7 -12.76 2.42 -11.52
CA ALA A 7 -12.57 3.87 -11.53
C ALA A 7 -13.27 4.54 -10.34
N SER A 8 -13.08 5.86 -10.19
CA SER A 8 -13.67 6.65 -9.08
C SER A 8 -13.25 6.14 -7.68
N VAL A 9 -12.01 5.66 -7.55
CA VAL A 9 -11.41 5.28 -6.26
C VAL A 9 -11.30 6.51 -5.35
N ARG A 10 -11.83 6.43 -4.12
CA ARG A 10 -11.88 7.55 -3.16
C ARG A 10 -11.03 7.33 -1.90
N HIS A 11 -10.72 6.08 -1.55
CA HIS A 11 -9.94 5.72 -0.37
C HIS A 11 -9.27 4.34 -0.54
N PRO A 12 -8.25 4.00 0.28
CA PRO A 12 -7.53 2.73 0.20
C PRO A 12 -8.42 1.48 0.16
N GLN A 13 -9.53 1.48 0.92
CA GLN A 13 -10.46 0.35 0.94
C GLN A 13 -11.04 0.01 -0.45
N HIS A 14 -11.32 0.99 -1.32
CA HIS A 14 -11.78 0.68 -2.68
C HIS A 14 -10.73 -0.08 -3.49
N VAL A 15 -9.44 0.16 -3.25
CA VAL A 15 -8.35 -0.56 -3.94
C VAL A 15 -8.25 -1.98 -3.40
N LEU A 16 -8.37 -2.15 -2.08
CA LEU A 16 -8.40 -3.46 -1.44
C LEU A 16 -9.57 -4.30 -1.96
N ASP A 17 -10.78 -3.76 -1.96
CA ASP A 17 -11.97 -4.47 -2.43
C ASP A 17 -11.86 -4.82 -3.92
N ALA A 18 -11.37 -3.91 -4.76
CA ALA A 18 -11.14 -4.17 -6.18
C ALA A 18 -10.15 -5.33 -6.40
N ALA A 19 -9.05 -5.34 -5.66
CA ALA A 19 -8.04 -6.40 -5.75
C ALA A 19 -8.59 -7.74 -5.27
N LEU A 20 -9.33 -7.77 -4.16
CA LEU A 20 -9.95 -8.99 -3.62
C LEU A 20 -11.03 -9.56 -4.53
N LEU A 21 -11.75 -8.70 -5.26
CA LEU A 21 -12.73 -9.10 -6.27
C LEU A 21 -12.10 -9.52 -7.60
N GLY A 22 -10.77 -9.39 -7.74
CA GLY A 22 -10.03 -9.83 -8.93
C GLY A 22 -10.08 -8.87 -10.11
N ALA A 23 -10.34 -7.58 -9.88
CA ALA A 23 -10.28 -6.58 -10.95
C ALA A 23 -8.86 -6.47 -11.54
N GLU A 24 -8.73 -6.48 -12.87
CA GLU A 24 -7.43 -6.46 -13.52
C GLU A 24 -6.75 -5.08 -13.44
N ILE A 25 -7.53 -4.00 -13.44
CA ILE A 25 -7.01 -2.62 -13.48
C ILE A 25 -7.79 -1.73 -12.51
N ALA A 26 -7.10 -0.81 -11.84
CA ALA A 26 -7.72 0.26 -11.07
C ALA A 26 -7.08 1.62 -11.41
N THR A 27 -7.90 2.65 -11.65
CA THR A 27 -7.43 4.03 -11.78
C THR A 27 -7.53 4.72 -10.41
N VAL A 28 -6.37 5.07 -9.85
CA VAL A 28 -6.27 5.53 -8.46
C VAL A 28 -5.71 6.95 -8.43
N PRO A 29 -6.37 7.92 -7.77
CA PRO A 29 -5.80 9.25 -7.57
C PRO A 29 -4.47 9.15 -6.82
N TYR A 30 -3.48 9.95 -7.22
CA TYR A 30 -2.11 9.88 -6.67
C TYR A 30 -2.05 9.99 -5.13
N ALA A 31 -2.89 10.84 -4.54
CA ALA A 31 -2.99 10.98 -3.08
C ALA A 31 -3.48 9.69 -2.39
N ILE A 32 -4.34 8.90 -3.02
CA ILE A 32 -4.79 7.61 -2.49
C ILE A 32 -3.71 6.55 -2.71
N LEU A 33 -3.06 6.55 -3.88
CA LEU A 33 -1.95 5.65 -4.19
C LEU A 33 -0.82 5.78 -3.15
N LYS A 34 -0.41 7.00 -2.78
CA LYS A 34 0.58 7.20 -1.72
C LYS A 34 0.16 6.61 -0.38
N LYS A 35 -1.12 6.74 -0.01
CA LYS A 35 -1.64 6.21 1.26
C LYS A 35 -1.54 4.68 1.33
N LEU A 36 -1.53 3.97 0.20
CA LEU A 36 -1.38 2.51 0.18
C LEU A 36 -0.03 2.04 0.74
N PHE A 37 1.00 2.87 0.68
CA PHE A 37 2.35 2.54 1.15
C PHE A 37 2.61 2.93 2.60
N ASN A 38 1.70 3.69 3.23
CA ASN A 38 1.92 4.25 4.55
C ASN A 38 1.17 3.44 5.61
N HIS A 39 1.88 2.85 6.56
CA HIS A 39 1.29 2.14 7.69
C HIS A 39 2.11 2.38 8.97
N PRO A 40 1.49 2.80 10.10
CA PRO A 40 2.22 3.14 11.33
C PRO A 40 3.11 2.02 11.87
N LEU A 41 2.68 0.76 11.73
CA LEU A 41 3.50 -0.38 12.18
C LEU A 41 4.71 -0.64 11.28
N THR A 42 4.66 -0.23 10.01
CA THR A 42 5.82 -0.32 9.11
C THR A 42 6.87 0.69 9.54
N ASP A 43 6.48 1.92 9.85
CA ASP A 43 7.39 2.95 10.35
C ASP A 43 8.05 2.51 11.67
N VAL A 44 7.25 2.04 12.63
CA VAL A 44 7.75 1.47 13.90
C VAL A 44 8.69 0.29 13.65
N GLY A 45 8.40 -0.56 12.66
CA GLY A 45 9.23 -1.69 12.30
C GLY A 45 10.60 -1.26 11.78
N ILE A 46 10.63 -0.26 10.89
CA ILE A 46 11.86 0.30 10.33
C ILE A 46 12.71 0.96 11.44
N GLU A 47 12.09 1.75 12.32
CA GLU A 47 12.78 2.38 13.44
C GLU A 47 13.45 1.35 14.37
N ARG A 48 12.72 0.29 14.72
CA ARG A 48 13.27 -0.81 15.55
C ARG A 48 14.40 -1.52 14.84
N PHE A 49 14.23 -1.84 13.56
CA PHE A 49 15.26 -2.49 12.76
C PHE A 49 16.56 -1.68 12.73
N LEU A 50 16.48 -0.36 12.48
CA LEU A 50 17.64 0.51 12.45
C LEU A 50 18.33 0.60 13.82
N LYS A 51 17.56 0.67 14.91
CA LYS A 51 18.09 0.66 16.27
C LYS A 51 18.83 -0.64 16.60
N ASP A 52 18.27 -1.78 16.20
CA ASP A 52 18.93 -3.08 16.41
C ASP A 52 20.21 -3.19 15.57
N TRP A 53 20.22 -2.61 14.37
CA TRP A 53 21.38 -2.59 13.47
C TRP A 53 22.58 -1.82 14.05
N GLU A 54 22.35 -0.74 14.80
CA GLU A 54 23.42 0.02 15.49
C GLU A 54 24.21 -0.84 16.48
N GLY A 55 23.60 -1.92 17.02
CA GLY A 55 24.23 -2.82 17.97
C GLY A 55 25.06 -3.95 17.34
N VAL A 56 25.09 -4.08 16.01
CA VAL A 56 25.82 -5.15 15.33
C VAL A 56 27.34 -4.88 15.40
N PRO A 57 28.16 -5.79 15.97
CA PRO A 57 29.61 -5.65 15.98
C PRO A 57 30.18 -5.53 14.56
N LYS A 58 31.25 -4.74 14.40
CA LYS A 58 31.95 -4.56 13.11
C LYS A 58 32.67 -5.82 12.66
#